data_AF-A0A5M3PKT2-F1
#
_entry.id   AF-A0A5M3PKT2-F1
#
_cell.length_a   1.000
_cell.length_b   1.000
_cell.length_c   1.000
_cell.angle_alpha   90.00
_cell.angle_beta   90.00
_cell.angle_gamma   90.00
#
_symmetry.space_group_name_H-M   'P 1'
#
loop_
_entity.id
_entity.type
_entity.pdbx_description
1 polymer ?
#
loop_
_entity_poly.entity_id
_entity_poly.type
_entity_poly.pdbx_seq_one_letter_code
_entity_poly.pdbx_strand_id
1 'polypeptide(L)'
;MENAHEELLFIQRARREGDPWSGDMAFPGGRLQPEDESARAAAERETLEETGMDLGRHGRYITRLSDLITRHHSRLRPMVVTPYVFEWHGPKTILPNHEVERAVWVPLDYLAAGENQSQLPWRTPLGTLNMPCCRYQDACIWGLSYSMLQELLTAGINAKSKIPQ
;
A
#
# COMPACT_ATOMS: atom_id res chain seq x y z
N MET A 1 14.25 2.87 -25.80
CA MET A 1 12.90 2.53 -25.30
C MET A 1 13.14 1.88 -23.96
N GLU A 2 12.99 2.62 -22.86
CA GLU A 2 13.06 2.04 -21.52
C GLU A 2 11.96 0.99 -21.42
N ASN A 3 12.31 -0.24 -21.03
CA ASN A 3 11.32 -1.19 -20.54
C ASN A 3 10.66 -0.52 -19.34
N ALA A 4 9.43 -0.03 -19.50
CA ALA A 4 8.65 0.42 -18.37
C ALA A 4 8.28 -0.83 -17.56
N HIS A 5 9.09 -1.14 -16.55
CA HIS A 5 8.75 -2.11 -15.53
C HIS A 5 7.55 -1.54 -14.76
N GLU A 6 6.50 -2.35 -14.59
CA GLU A 6 5.37 -1.98 -13.74
C GLU A 6 5.90 -1.81 -12.31
N GLU A 7 5.47 -0.77 -11.60
CA GLU A 7 5.92 -0.44 -10.25
C GLU A 7 4.72 -0.19 -9.35
N LEU A 8 4.88 -0.47 -8.05
CA LEU A 8 3.92 -0.09 -7.02
C LEU A 8 4.46 1.02 -6.16
N LEU A 9 3.59 1.99 -5.86
CA LEU A 9 3.87 3.08 -4.95
C LEU A 9 3.58 2.67 -3.52
N PHE A 10 4.59 2.82 -2.66
CA PHE A 10 4.46 2.75 -1.22
C PHE A 10 4.84 4.09 -0.59
N ILE A 11 4.33 4.33 0.60
CA ILE A 11 4.76 5.42 1.49
C ILE A 11 5.40 4.82 2.73
N GLN A 12 6.39 5.52 3.27
CA GLN A 12 6.85 5.32 4.64
C GLN A 12 6.16 6.34 5.53
N ARG A 13 5.41 5.85 6.52
CA ARG A 13 4.69 6.71 7.46
C ARG A 13 5.67 7.53 8.31
N ALA A 14 5.40 8.81 8.50
CA ALA A 14 6.18 9.66 9.39
C ALA A 14 6.21 9.11 10.82
N ARG A 15 7.34 9.29 11.51
CA ARG A 15 7.51 8.86 12.90
C ARG A 15 6.72 9.79 13.84
N ARG A 16 5.81 9.23 14.63
CA ARG A 16 4.92 9.96 15.54
C ARG A 16 4.92 9.27 16.89
N GLU A 17 5.11 10.06 17.95
CA GLU A 17 5.09 9.54 19.32
C GLU A 17 3.72 8.92 19.64
N GLY A 18 3.72 7.70 20.18
CA GLY A 18 2.49 6.97 20.51
C GLY A 18 1.79 6.26 19.35
N ASP A 19 2.26 6.39 18.10
CA ASP A 19 1.78 5.57 16.98
C ASP A 19 2.67 4.32 16.80
N PRO A 20 2.15 3.11 17.12
CA PRO A 20 2.92 1.86 17.02
C PRO A 20 3.30 1.50 15.58
N TRP A 21 2.68 2.13 14.58
CA TRP A 21 2.92 1.87 13.15
C TRP A 21 3.71 3.00 12.48
N SER A 22 4.28 3.89 13.27
CA SER A 22 5.05 5.00 12.72
C SER A 22 6.38 4.50 12.14
N GLY A 23 6.72 4.95 10.94
CA GLY A 23 7.86 4.44 10.18
C GLY A 23 7.60 3.18 9.35
N ASP A 24 6.41 2.57 9.43
CA ASP A 24 6.07 1.39 8.61
C ASP A 24 5.77 1.76 7.15
N MET A 25 6.05 0.80 6.26
CA MET A 25 5.66 0.89 4.85
C MET A 25 4.17 0.59 4.68
N ALA A 26 3.48 1.48 3.96
CA ALA A 26 2.06 1.37 3.66
C ALA A 26 1.78 1.72 2.19
N PHE A 27 0.59 1.35 1.72
CA PHE A 27 0.01 2.03 0.56
C PHE A 27 -0.58 3.38 1.02
N PRO A 28 -0.61 4.42 0.15
CA PRO A 28 -1.33 5.64 0.46
C PRO A 28 -2.79 5.37 0.80
N GLY A 29 -3.33 6.11 1.76
CA GLY A 29 -4.72 5.94 2.20
C GLY A 29 -4.93 6.28 3.66
N GLY A 30 -6.20 6.41 4.04
CA GLY A 30 -6.58 6.83 5.37
C GLY A 30 -7.98 6.41 5.75
N ARG A 31 -8.56 7.14 6.72
CA ARG A 31 -9.87 6.79 7.27
C ARG A 31 -10.99 7.37 6.40
N LEU A 32 -12.06 6.60 6.25
CA LEU A 32 -13.32 7.10 5.73
C LEU A 32 -13.85 8.21 6.65
N GLN A 33 -14.14 9.37 6.07
CA GLN A 33 -14.76 10.52 6.74
C GLN A 33 -16.26 10.59 6.40
N PRO A 34 -17.10 11.25 7.23
CA PRO A 34 -18.53 11.39 6.95
C PRO A 34 -18.86 12.06 5.60
N GLU A 35 -17.95 12.88 5.10
CA GLU A 35 -18.09 13.64 3.85
C GLU A 35 -17.67 12.82 2.61
N ASP A 36 -16.97 11.71 2.80
CA ASP A 36 -16.55 10.83 1.70
C ASP A 36 -17.75 10.05 1.16
N GLU A 37 -18.01 10.14 -0.15
CA GLU A 37 -19.11 9.44 -0.81
C GLU A 37 -18.97 7.91 -0.77
N SER A 38 -17.74 7.41 -0.61
CA SER A 38 -17.43 5.99 -0.52
C SER A 38 -16.03 5.74 0.05
N ALA A 39 -15.71 4.50 0.42
CA ALA A 39 -14.36 4.11 0.80
C ALA A 39 -13.33 4.28 -0.35
N ARG A 40 -13.76 4.25 -1.62
CA ARG A 40 -12.88 4.56 -2.75
C ARG A 40 -12.59 6.06 -2.82
N ALA A 41 -13.60 6.89 -2.63
CA ALA A 41 -13.44 8.35 -2.58
C ALA A 41 -12.46 8.76 -1.46
N ALA A 42 -12.55 8.11 -0.29
CA ALA A 42 -11.58 8.28 0.78
C ALA A 42 -10.15 7.91 0.34
N ALA A 43 -9.96 6.77 -0.33
CA ALA A 43 -8.63 6.37 -0.82
C ALA A 43 -8.07 7.36 -1.86
N GLU A 44 -8.91 7.88 -2.77
CA GLU A 44 -8.53 8.90 -3.75
C GLU A 44 -8.12 10.22 -3.08
N ARG A 45 -8.93 10.71 -2.11
CA ARG A 45 -8.65 11.92 -1.33
C ARG A 45 -7.35 11.78 -0.53
N GLU A 46 -7.21 10.70 0.23
CA GLU A 46 -6.04 10.46 1.08
C GLU A 46 -4.77 10.30 0.24
N THR A 47 -4.84 9.62 -0.90
CA THR A 47 -3.70 9.54 -1.83
C THR A 47 -3.26 10.92 -2.31
N LEU A 48 -4.22 11.78 -2.68
CA LEU A 48 -3.93 13.16 -3.08
C LEU A 48 -3.32 13.96 -1.92
N GLU A 49 -3.88 13.88 -0.72
CA GLU A 49 -3.39 14.59 0.46
C GLU A 49 -1.97 14.16 0.87
N GLU A 50 -1.70 12.85 0.84
CA GLU A 50 -0.43 12.27 1.30
C GLU A 50 0.70 12.40 0.27
N THR A 51 0.38 12.39 -1.03
CA THR A 51 1.40 12.25 -2.10
C THR A 51 1.31 13.32 -3.19
N GLY A 52 0.24 14.11 -3.24
CA GLY A 52 -0.04 15.01 -4.35
C GLY A 52 -0.53 14.33 -5.63
N MET A 53 -0.72 13.00 -5.62
CA MET A 53 -1.17 12.25 -6.79
C MET A 53 -2.69 12.24 -6.90
N ASP A 54 -3.20 12.97 -7.89
CA ASP A 54 -4.62 13.05 -8.20
C ASP A 54 -5.08 11.83 -9.01
N LEU A 55 -5.59 10.81 -8.31
CA LEU A 55 -6.14 9.59 -8.92
C LEU A 55 -7.39 9.86 -9.77
N GLY A 56 -8.17 10.90 -9.47
CA GLY A 56 -9.33 11.28 -10.28
C GLY A 56 -8.94 11.86 -11.64
N ARG A 57 -7.78 12.52 -11.71
CA ARG A 57 -7.25 13.13 -12.93
C ARG A 57 -6.37 12.21 -13.77
N HIS A 58 -5.53 11.41 -13.12
CA HIS A 58 -4.47 10.63 -13.79
C HIS A 58 -4.53 9.13 -13.50
N GLY A 59 -5.38 8.71 -12.56
CA GLY A 59 -5.58 7.31 -12.21
C GLY A 59 -6.66 6.66 -13.06
N ARG A 60 -6.43 5.41 -13.44
CA ARG A 60 -7.45 4.52 -14.00
C ARG A 60 -7.76 3.44 -12.98
N TYR A 61 -8.98 3.47 -12.44
CA TYR A 61 -9.44 2.43 -11.53
C TYR A 61 -9.44 1.05 -12.22
N ILE A 62 -8.83 0.06 -11.57
CA ILE A 62 -8.72 -1.32 -12.09
C ILE A 62 -9.68 -2.23 -11.35
N THR A 63 -9.52 -2.35 -10.04
CA THR A 63 -10.31 -3.25 -9.20
C THR A 63 -10.20 -2.90 -7.72
N ARG A 64 -11.04 -3.53 -6.92
CA ARG A 64 -10.98 -3.56 -5.46
C ARG A 64 -10.48 -4.93 -5.02
N LEU A 65 -9.58 -4.98 -4.04
CA LEU A 65 -9.13 -6.22 -3.41
C LEU A 65 -10.02 -6.61 -2.24
N SER A 66 -9.77 -7.78 -1.65
CA SER A 66 -10.53 -8.30 -0.51
C SER A 66 -10.38 -7.41 0.72
N ASP A 67 -11.44 -7.32 1.52
CA ASP A 67 -11.39 -6.62 2.79
C ASP A 67 -10.46 -7.33 3.79
N LEU A 68 -9.66 -6.53 4.48
CA LEU A 68 -8.79 -6.98 5.56
C LEU A 68 -9.32 -6.47 6.89
N ILE A 69 -9.37 -7.35 7.89
CA ILE A 69 -9.83 -7.01 9.24
C ILE A 69 -8.60 -6.79 10.12
N THR A 70 -8.50 -5.60 10.74
CA THR A 70 -7.42 -5.32 11.68
C THR A 70 -7.60 -6.16 12.94
N ARG A 71 -6.70 -7.12 13.15
CA ARG A 71 -6.63 -7.89 14.40
C ARG A 71 -5.89 -7.05 15.44
N HIS A 72 -6.63 -6.25 16.22
CA HIS A 72 -6.22 -5.57 17.48
C HIS A 72 -5.50 -4.20 17.41
N HIS A 73 -6.17 -3.13 17.88
CA HIS A 73 -5.57 -1.95 18.54
C HIS A 73 -6.54 -1.39 19.57
N SER A 74 -6.36 -1.69 20.87
CA SER A 74 -6.95 -1.01 22.06
C SER A 74 -8.44 -0.58 22.07
N ARG A 75 -9.19 -0.79 20.99
CA ARG A 75 -10.52 -0.30 20.71
C ARG A 75 -11.43 -1.51 20.58
N LEU A 76 -12.62 -1.37 21.16
CA LEU A 76 -13.67 -2.39 21.21
C LEU A 76 -14.21 -2.82 19.83
N ARG A 77 -13.68 -2.30 18.71
CA ARG A 77 -14.18 -2.60 17.36
C ARG A 77 -13.04 -2.82 16.37
N PRO A 78 -13.04 -3.93 15.62
CA PRO A 78 -12.11 -4.11 14.50
C PRO A 78 -12.38 -3.08 13.40
N MET A 79 -11.32 -2.63 12.72
CA MET A 79 -11.43 -1.81 11.52
C MET A 79 -11.37 -2.71 10.28
N VAL A 80 -12.09 -2.30 9.23
CA VAL A 80 -12.03 -2.91 7.90
C VAL A 80 -11.14 -2.02 7.02
N VAL A 81 -10.18 -2.62 6.35
CA VAL A 81 -9.33 -1.97 5.35
C VAL A 81 -9.72 -2.52 3.99
N THR A 82 -10.05 -1.63 3.07
CA THR A 82 -10.54 -1.98 1.73
C THR A 82 -9.56 -1.42 0.68
N PRO A 83 -8.73 -2.27 0.04
CA PRO A 83 -7.74 -1.80 -0.92
C PRO A 83 -8.35 -1.57 -2.31
N TYR A 84 -7.93 -0.50 -2.97
CA TYR A 84 -8.31 -0.17 -4.34
C TYR A 84 -7.07 -0.05 -5.22
N VAL A 85 -7.11 -0.66 -6.41
CA VAL A 85 -6.01 -0.70 -7.35
C VAL A 85 -6.27 0.28 -8.48
N PHE A 86 -5.31 1.18 -8.70
CA PHE A 86 -5.31 2.13 -9.80
C PHE A 86 -4.05 1.95 -10.64
N GLU A 87 -4.21 2.06 -11.95
CA GLU A 87 -3.07 2.31 -12.85
C GLU A 87 -2.83 3.82 -12.92
N TRP A 88 -1.57 4.23 -12.83
CA TRP A 88 -1.18 5.64 -12.82
C TRP A 88 -0.57 6.07 -14.15
N HIS A 89 -1.10 7.15 -14.74
CA HIS A 89 -0.61 7.73 -16.00
C HIS A 89 -0.05 9.16 -15.86
N GLY A 90 0.07 9.65 -14.63
CA GLY A 90 0.58 10.99 -14.34
C GLY A 90 2.10 11.03 -14.13
N PRO A 91 2.64 12.21 -13.77
CA PRO A 91 4.04 12.32 -13.37
C PRO A 91 4.32 11.49 -12.11
N LYS A 92 5.53 10.96 -11.97
CA LYS A 92 5.97 10.23 -10.76
C LYS A 92 6.43 11.16 -9.63
N THR A 93 6.39 12.47 -9.83
CA THR A 93 6.73 13.46 -8.80
C THR A 93 5.76 13.32 -7.63
N ILE A 94 6.30 13.05 -6.45
CA ILE A 94 5.54 12.96 -5.20
C ILE A 94 5.76 14.25 -4.41
N LEU A 95 4.68 14.79 -3.86
CA LEU A 95 4.68 15.92 -2.93
C LEU A 95 4.16 15.42 -1.58
N PRO A 96 5.03 14.82 -0.74
CA PRO A 96 4.60 14.24 0.52
C PRO A 96 4.14 15.31 1.51
N ASN A 97 3.08 15.03 2.26
CA ASN A 97 2.69 15.86 3.39
C ASN A 97 3.41 15.41 4.69
N HIS A 98 3.06 16.04 5.81
CA HIS A 98 3.62 15.75 7.14
C HIS A 98 3.32 14.34 7.71
N GLU A 99 2.46 13.55 7.06
CA GLU A 99 2.15 12.15 7.42
C GLU A 99 3.11 11.16 6.75
N VAL A 100 3.80 11.58 5.69
CA VAL A 100 4.66 10.74 4.86
C VAL A 100 6.11 11.18 5.01
N GLU A 101 6.97 10.28 5.50
CA GLU A 101 8.42 10.51 5.57
C GLU A 101 9.05 10.46 4.17
N ARG A 102 8.63 9.50 3.35
CA ARG A 102 9.03 9.37 1.95
C ARG A 102 8.08 8.47 1.18
N ALA A 103 8.15 8.55 -0.14
CA ALA A 103 7.49 7.61 -1.05
C ALA A 103 8.53 6.78 -1.82
N VAL A 104 8.16 5.54 -2.15
CA VAL A 104 9.03 4.57 -2.81
C VAL A 104 8.25 3.86 -3.91
N TRP A 105 8.73 3.98 -5.14
CA TRP A 105 8.29 3.13 -6.25
C TRP A 105 9.13 1.85 -6.25
N VAL A 106 8.46 0.70 -6.21
CA VAL A 106 9.12 -0.61 -6.18
C VAL A 106 8.69 -1.42 -7.41
N PRO A 107 9.63 -1.94 -8.21
CA PRO A 107 9.33 -2.79 -9.37
C PRO A 107 8.50 -4.01 -9.00
N LEU A 108 7.47 -4.30 -9.79
CA LEU A 108 6.54 -5.41 -9.56
C LEU A 108 7.23 -6.76 -9.71
N ASP A 109 8.20 -6.88 -10.63
CA ASP A 109 9.02 -8.07 -10.78
C ASP A 109 9.90 -8.33 -9.54
N TYR A 110 10.46 -7.27 -8.94
CA TYR A 110 11.16 -7.35 -7.67
C TYR A 110 10.23 -7.83 -6.54
N LEU A 111 9.04 -7.27 -6.44
CA LEU A 111 8.04 -7.64 -5.42
C LEU A 111 7.53 -9.07 -5.58
N ALA A 112 7.48 -9.58 -6.81
CA ALA A 112 7.04 -10.94 -7.13
C ALA A 112 8.14 -12.00 -6.92
N ALA A 113 9.41 -11.59 -6.94
CA ALA A 113 10.53 -12.51 -6.83
C ALA A 113 10.62 -13.13 -5.43
N GLY A 114 10.71 -14.46 -5.38
CA GLY A 114 10.71 -15.23 -4.13
C GLY A 114 11.93 -14.94 -3.26
N GLU A 115 13.08 -14.63 -3.87
CA GLU A 115 14.33 -14.28 -3.20
C GLU A 115 14.26 -12.96 -2.43
N ASN A 116 13.31 -12.08 -2.75
CA ASN A 116 13.11 -10.80 -2.07
C ASN A 116 12.09 -10.91 -0.91
N GLN A 117 11.51 -12.09 -0.72
CA GLN A 117 10.67 -12.38 0.42
C GLN A 117 11.54 -12.78 1.62
N SER A 118 11.18 -12.29 2.80
CA SER A 118 11.94 -12.42 4.03
C SER A 118 10.99 -12.62 5.21
N GLN A 119 11.56 -12.73 6.41
CA GLN A 119 10.84 -12.68 7.68
C GLN A 119 11.24 -11.42 8.47
N LEU A 120 10.28 -10.89 9.24
CA LEU A 120 10.43 -9.79 10.19
C LEU A 120 10.16 -10.33 11.60
N PRO A 121 11.16 -10.30 12.51
CA PRO A 121 10.94 -10.63 13.91
C PRO A 121 10.09 -9.54 14.58
N TRP A 122 8.83 -9.86 14.89
CA TRP A 122 7.88 -8.97 15.54
C TRP A 122 7.68 -9.38 17.00
N ARG A 123 7.98 -8.46 17.92
CA ARG A 123 7.87 -8.71 19.36
C ARG A 123 6.43 -8.50 19.83
N THR A 124 5.90 -9.50 20.51
CA THR A 124 4.57 -9.47 21.14
C THR A 124 4.69 -9.81 22.63
N PRO A 125 3.66 -9.57 23.45
CA PRO A 125 3.65 -10.00 24.85
C PRO A 125 3.80 -11.51 25.04
N LEU A 126 3.45 -12.32 24.03
CA LEU A 126 3.52 -13.79 24.06
C LEU A 126 4.84 -14.35 23.50
N GLY A 127 5.76 -13.49 23.06
CA GLY A 127 7.03 -13.88 22.44
C GLY A 127 7.26 -13.20 21.09
N THR A 128 8.31 -13.65 20.39
CA THR A 128 8.64 -13.13 19.05
C THR A 128 7.97 -13.98 17.98
N LEU A 129 7.20 -13.35 17.10
CA LEU A 129 6.63 -13.96 15.91
C LEU A 129 7.47 -13.58 14.69
N ASN A 130 7.73 -14.51 13.80
CA ASN A 130 8.34 -14.21 12.51
C ASN A 130 7.22 -13.95 11.50
N MET A 131 7.09 -12.70 11.09
CA MET A 131 6.07 -12.25 10.14
C MET A 131 6.65 -12.23 8.72
N PRO A 132 5.89 -12.65 7.69
CA PRO A 132 6.35 -12.52 6.31
C PRO A 132 6.49 -11.05 5.93
N CYS A 133 7.53 -10.74 5.16
CA CYS A 133 7.74 -9.41 4.60
C CYS A 133 8.48 -9.47 3.26
N CYS A 134 8.42 -8.37 2.51
CA CYS A 134 9.30 -8.10 1.37
C CYS A 134 10.25 -6.96 1.76
N ARG A 135 11.55 -7.11 1.48
CA ARG A 135 12.54 -6.06 1.73
C ARG A 135 12.99 -5.45 0.43
N TYR A 136 13.01 -4.12 0.36
CA TYR A 136 13.54 -3.38 -0.78
C TYR A 136 14.38 -2.22 -0.24
N GLN A 137 15.69 -2.29 -0.45
CA GLN A 137 16.64 -1.35 0.17
C GLN A 137 16.45 -1.32 1.70
N ASP A 138 16.13 -0.15 2.27
CA ASP A 138 15.81 0.07 3.68
C ASP A 138 14.31 -0.11 4.00
N ALA A 139 13.46 -0.28 3.00
CA ALA A 139 12.02 -0.50 3.16
C ALA A 139 11.72 -1.96 3.54
N CYS A 140 10.81 -2.13 4.50
CA CYS A 140 10.29 -3.43 4.91
C CYS A 140 8.76 -3.41 4.77
N ILE A 141 8.23 -4.08 3.76
CA ILE A 141 6.79 -4.19 3.49
C ILE A 141 6.29 -5.44 4.20
N TRP A 142 5.46 -5.27 5.22
CA TRP A 142 4.99 -6.35 6.08
C TRP A 142 3.54 -6.13 6.51
N GLY A 143 2.98 -7.05 7.30
CA GLY A 143 1.63 -6.88 7.88
C GLY A 143 0.53 -6.75 6.83
N LEU A 144 -0.39 -5.81 7.01
CA LEU A 144 -1.53 -5.62 6.11
C LEU A 144 -1.08 -5.22 4.69
N SER A 145 -0.09 -4.33 4.56
CA SER A 145 0.46 -3.91 3.27
C SER A 145 1.01 -5.11 2.50
N TYR A 146 1.71 -6.02 3.18
CA TYR A 146 2.19 -7.26 2.57
C TYR A 146 1.03 -8.17 2.17
N SER A 147 0.00 -8.34 2.99
CA SER A 147 -1.19 -9.12 2.62
C SER A 147 -1.87 -8.60 1.36
N MET A 148 -2.05 -7.28 1.24
CA MET A 148 -2.61 -6.64 0.03
C MET A 148 -1.73 -6.88 -1.19
N LEU A 149 -0.40 -6.75 -1.03
CA LEU A 149 0.57 -7.03 -2.08
C LEU A 149 0.46 -8.48 -2.58
N GLN A 150 0.40 -9.45 -1.66
CA GLN A 150 0.30 -10.87 -2.04
C GLN A 150 -0.99 -11.18 -2.80
N GLU A 151 -2.12 -10.58 -2.40
CA GLU A 151 -3.38 -10.72 -3.13
C GLU A 151 -3.26 -10.12 -4.54
N LEU A 152 -2.70 -8.92 -4.67
CA LEU A 152 -2.49 -8.25 -5.94
C LEU A 152 -1.62 -9.09 -6.90
N LEU A 153 -0.51 -9.64 -6.40
CA LEU A 153 0.38 -10.51 -7.17
C LEU A 153 -0.30 -11.81 -7.58
N THR A 154 -1.08 -12.42 -6.68
CA THR A 154 -1.81 -13.68 -6.95
C THR A 154 -2.94 -13.48 -7.96
N ALA A 155 -3.62 -12.32 -7.92
CA ALA A 155 -4.67 -11.97 -8.87
C ALA A 155 -4.14 -11.82 -10.31
N GLY A 156 -2.81 -11.77 -10.50
CA GLY A 156 -2.19 -11.71 -11.83
C GLY A 156 -2.51 -10.42 -12.56
N ILE A 157 -2.74 -9.33 -11.83
CA ILE A 157 -2.92 -7.98 -12.41
C ILE A 157 -1.56 -7.49 -12.90
N ASN A 158 -1.07 -8.13 -13.97
CA ASN A 158 -0.21 -7.50 -14.96
C ASN A 158 -1.16 -6.68 -15.84
N ALA A 159 -0.85 -5.41 -16.12
CA ALA A 159 -1.66 -4.57 -17.00
C ALA A 159 -1.69 -5.09 -18.47
N LYS A 160 -1.02 -6.21 -18.75
CA LYS A 160 -1.08 -6.96 -20.00
C LYS A 160 -1.98 -8.19 -19.89
N SER A 161 -3.30 -8.00 -19.94
CA SER A 161 -4.21 -9.05 -20.41
C SER A 161 -5.54 -8.51 -20.97
N LYS A 162 -5.71 -8.80 -22.27
CA LYS A 162 -6.95 -8.83 -23.08
C LYS A 162 -7.39 -7.53 -23.77
N ILE A 163 -6.76 -7.25 -24.92
CA ILE A 163 -7.52 -6.84 -26.11
C ILE A 163 -7.99 -8.16 -26.78
N PRO A 164 -9.29 -8.46 -26.83
CA PRO A 164 -9.79 -9.44 -27.78
C PRO A 164 -9.71 -8.82 -29.18
N GLN A 165 -9.18 -9.59 -30.14
CA GLN A 165 -9.44 -9.33 -31.56
C GLN A 165 -10.93 -9.44 -31.86
#